data_AF-A0A933CHJ6-F1
#
_entry.id   AF-A0A933CHJ6-F1
#
_cell.length_a   1.000
_cell.length_b   1.000
_cell.length_c   1.000
_cell.angle_alpha   90.00
_cell.angle_beta   90.00
_cell.angle_gamma   90.00
#
_symmetry.space_group_name_H-M   'P 1'
#
loop_
_entity.id
_entity.type
_entity.pdbx_description
1 polymer ?
#
loop_
_entity_poly.entity_id
_entity_poly.type
_entity_poly.pdbx_seq_one_letter_code
_entity_poly.pdbx_strand_id
1 'polypeptide(L)'
;ARESFREFVSNPADPITDPNPPYSGPQDYREMAQRSDVLVYDSEPLGQDLEVTGPITAEIYLECDAPDTDLWVRLLDVAPDGAALNLMSPGLDVLRASYRQPGRGPRRLTPGRIYKLQLPNLVTSNLFRRGHRLRVQISSAFFPHFSRNLHTGERETESAATRKARVRIYHDPRRPSRLLLPVVEIP
;
A
#
# COMPACT_ATOMS: atom_id res chain seq x y z
N ALA A 1 16.03 -20.29 6.77
CA ALA A 1 14.71 -19.65 6.61
C ALA A 1 14.45 -19.48 5.12
N ARG A 2 13.28 -19.90 4.63
CA ARG A 2 12.89 -19.77 3.21
C ARG A 2 12.62 -18.29 2.90
N GLU A 3 13.18 -17.80 1.81
CA GLU A 3 12.84 -16.48 1.28
C GLU A 3 11.37 -16.45 0.87
N SER A 4 10.66 -15.39 1.24
CA SER A 4 9.22 -15.26 1.02
C SER A 4 8.89 -13.84 0.61
N PHE A 5 8.30 -13.71 -0.58
CA PHE A 5 7.80 -12.47 -1.12
C PHE A 5 6.52 -12.74 -1.93
N ARG A 6 5.76 -11.69 -2.15
CA ARG A 6 4.71 -11.64 -3.18
C ARG A 6 5.05 -10.56 -4.19
N GLU A 7 4.57 -10.73 -5.42
CA GLU A 7 4.91 -9.84 -6.52
C GLU A 7 3.70 -9.50 -7.37
N PHE A 8 3.82 -8.36 -8.05
CA PHE A 8 2.86 -7.89 -9.03
C PHE A 8 3.57 -7.07 -10.11
N VAL A 9 2.87 -6.82 -11.22
CA VAL A 9 3.35 -5.95 -12.30
C VAL A 9 2.48 -4.70 -12.36
N SER A 10 3.11 -3.54 -12.15
CA SER A 10 2.49 -2.23 -12.34
C SER A 10 2.64 -1.80 -13.80
N ASN A 11 1.53 -1.36 -14.39
CA ASN A 11 1.47 -0.87 -15.77
C ASN A 11 0.90 0.55 -15.81
N PRO A 12 1.70 1.60 -16.09
CA PRO A 12 1.18 2.97 -16.14
C PRO A 12 0.10 3.18 -17.20
N ALA A 13 0.04 2.34 -18.24
CA ALA A 13 -1.01 2.39 -19.26
C ALA A 13 -2.37 1.81 -18.79
N ASP A 14 -2.37 1.01 -17.74
CA ASP A 14 -3.57 0.45 -17.07
C ASP A 14 -3.39 0.63 -15.55
N PRO A 15 -3.43 1.88 -15.06
CA PRO A 15 -3.26 2.15 -13.65
C PRO A 15 -4.46 1.58 -12.89
N ILE A 16 -4.22 1.21 -11.64
CA ILE A 16 -5.31 1.09 -10.69
C ILE A 16 -6.01 2.45 -10.58
N THR A 17 -7.32 2.45 -10.81
CA THR A 17 -8.18 3.62 -10.66
C THR A 17 -9.02 3.52 -9.41
N ASP A 18 -9.43 4.65 -8.85
CA ASP A 18 -10.49 4.67 -7.83
C ASP A 18 -11.80 4.16 -8.47
N PRO A 19 -12.36 3.02 -8.01
CA PRO A 19 -13.63 2.54 -8.53
C PRO A 19 -14.81 3.36 -8.00
N ASN A 20 -14.62 4.16 -6.96
CA ASN A 20 -15.68 4.88 -6.27
C ASN A 20 -15.79 6.33 -6.78
N PRO A 21 -17.00 6.91 -6.76
CA PRO A 21 -17.19 8.31 -7.09
C PRO A 21 -16.50 9.22 -6.06
N PRO A 22 -16.24 10.50 -6.40
CA PRO A 22 -15.48 11.45 -5.58
C PRO A 22 -16.26 11.96 -4.35
N TYR A 23 -16.94 11.07 -3.64
CA TYR A 23 -17.61 11.35 -2.39
C TYR A 23 -16.67 11.12 -1.21
N SER A 24 -16.86 11.91 -0.15
CA SER A 24 -16.14 11.72 1.11
C SER A 24 -16.75 10.56 1.90
N GLY A 25 -15.90 9.82 2.64
CA GLY A 25 -16.33 8.80 3.60
C GLY A 25 -15.84 7.39 3.30
N PRO A 26 -16.19 6.41 4.15
CA PRO A 26 -15.78 5.03 3.98
C PRO A 26 -16.53 4.40 2.81
N GLN A 27 -15.79 4.06 1.77
CA GLN A 27 -16.29 3.41 0.56
C GLN A 27 -15.83 1.96 0.52
N ASP A 28 -16.60 1.10 -0.16
CA ASP A 28 -16.26 -0.30 -0.33
C ASP A 28 -15.23 -0.46 -1.46
N TYR A 29 -14.09 -1.05 -1.11
CA TYR A 29 -12.94 -1.25 -1.98
C TYR A 29 -12.71 -2.75 -2.27
N ARG A 30 -13.72 -3.61 -2.04
CA ARG A 30 -13.60 -5.06 -2.22
C ARG A 30 -13.17 -5.47 -3.64
N GLU A 31 -13.66 -4.76 -4.66
CA GLU A 31 -13.38 -5.08 -6.07
C GLU A 31 -11.90 -4.90 -6.42
N MET A 32 -11.19 -4.02 -5.72
CA MET A 32 -9.75 -3.83 -5.93
C MET A 32 -8.93 -5.08 -5.61
N ALA A 33 -9.42 -5.93 -4.72
CA ALA A 33 -8.76 -7.19 -4.38
C ALA A 33 -8.72 -8.19 -5.55
N GLN A 34 -9.53 -7.99 -6.59
CA GLN A 34 -9.57 -8.86 -7.76
C GLN A 34 -8.50 -8.50 -8.81
N ARG A 35 -7.90 -7.30 -8.72
CA ARG A 35 -6.85 -6.89 -9.66
C ARG A 35 -5.55 -7.64 -9.39
N SER A 36 -4.90 -8.12 -10.46
CA SER A 36 -3.61 -8.81 -10.36
C SER A 36 -2.45 -7.90 -9.94
N ASP A 37 -2.62 -6.59 -10.00
CA ASP A 37 -1.65 -5.58 -9.58
C ASP A 37 -1.90 -5.02 -8.18
N VAL A 38 -2.75 -5.69 -7.39
CA VAL A 38 -3.00 -5.40 -5.97
C VAL A 38 -2.65 -6.62 -5.13
N LEU A 39 -1.70 -6.48 -4.21
CA LEU A 39 -1.43 -7.51 -3.20
C LEU A 39 -2.37 -7.33 -2.01
N VAL A 40 -3.07 -8.40 -1.63
CA VAL A 40 -4.02 -8.42 -0.51
C VAL A 40 -3.50 -9.30 0.61
N TYR A 41 -3.36 -8.76 1.81
CA TYR A 41 -2.98 -9.50 3.02
C TYR A 41 -4.10 -9.38 4.03
N ASP A 42 -4.70 -10.51 4.41
CA ASP A 42 -5.78 -10.56 5.40
C ASP A 42 -5.29 -11.19 6.69
N SER A 43 -5.77 -10.66 7.82
CA SER A 43 -5.76 -11.39 9.07
C SER A 43 -6.78 -12.53 9.05
N GLU A 44 -6.69 -13.44 10.02
CA GLU A 44 -7.85 -14.26 10.39
C GLU A 44 -9.00 -13.38 10.89
N PRO A 45 -10.26 -13.86 10.88
CA PRO A 45 -11.35 -13.16 11.54
C PRO A 45 -10.99 -12.92 13.01
N LEU A 46 -11.21 -11.71 13.48
CA LEU A 46 -10.87 -11.35 14.84
C LEU A 46 -11.77 -12.09 15.83
N GLY A 47 -11.16 -12.71 16.84
CA GLY A 47 -11.88 -13.39 17.91
C GLY A 47 -12.57 -12.44 18.90
N GLN A 48 -12.15 -11.18 18.93
CA GLN A 48 -12.67 -10.11 19.77
C GLN A 48 -12.53 -8.76 19.05
N ASP A 49 -13.16 -7.73 19.59
CA ASP A 49 -13.00 -6.37 19.06
C ASP A 49 -11.53 -5.91 19.20
N LEU A 50 -11.06 -5.16 18.21
CA LEU A 50 -9.73 -4.56 18.17
C LEU A 50 -9.86 -3.08 17.82
N GLU A 51 -9.52 -2.21 18.77
CA GLU A 51 -9.45 -0.78 18.52
C GLU A 51 -8.07 -0.39 17.99
N VAL A 52 -8.04 0.29 16.86
CA VAL A 52 -6.84 0.90 16.28
C VAL A 52 -7.07 2.39 16.16
N THR A 53 -6.44 3.16 17.05
CA THR A 53 -6.65 4.60 17.16
C THR A 53 -5.31 5.32 17.26
N GLY A 54 -4.96 6.08 16.22
CA GLY A 54 -3.74 6.89 16.16
C GLY A 54 -2.92 6.69 14.87
N PRO A 55 -1.63 7.08 14.90
CA PRO A 55 -0.74 6.95 13.76
C PRO A 55 -0.28 5.50 13.55
N ILE A 56 -0.29 5.06 12.29
CA ILE A 56 0.17 3.77 11.82
C ILE A 56 1.47 3.98 11.02
N THR A 57 2.47 3.14 11.27
CA THR A 57 3.68 3.08 10.43
C THR A 57 3.67 1.82 9.58
N ALA A 58 3.77 1.98 8.26
CA ALA A 58 4.05 0.88 7.35
C ALA A 58 5.56 0.76 7.11
N GLU A 59 6.15 -0.39 7.43
CA GLU A 59 7.53 -0.73 7.11
C GLU A 59 7.54 -1.80 6.03
N ILE A 60 7.96 -1.46 4.81
CA ILE A 60 7.85 -2.34 3.64
C ILE A 60 9.22 -2.57 3.01
N TYR A 61 9.61 -3.83 2.84
CA TYR A 61 10.80 -4.23 2.10
C TYR A 61 10.42 -4.46 0.63
N LEU A 62 10.77 -3.50 -0.20
CA LEU A 62 10.41 -3.43 -1.61
C LEU A 62 11.64 -3.65 -2.51
N GLU A 63 11.49 -4.51 -3.50
CA GLU A 63 12.36 -4.59 -4.69
C GLU A 63 11.55 -4.19 -5.91
N CYS A 64 12.20 -3.48 -6.83
CA CYS A 64 11.63 -3.13 -8.12
C CYS A 64 12.65 -3.38 -9.24
N ASP A 65 12.21 -3.80 -10.41
CA ASP A 65 13.05 -3.90 -11.61
C ASP A 65 13.14 -2.58 -12.41
N ALA A 66 12.52 -1.52 -11.88
CA ALA A 66 12.50 -0.19 -12.44
C ALA A 66 13.28 0.82 -11.58
N PRO A 67 13.81 1.89 -12.18
CA PRO A 67 14.51 2.96 -11.47
C PRO A 67 13.62 3.77 -10.53
N ASP A 68 12.29 3.66 -10.65
CA ASP A 68 11.36 4.23 -9.68
C ASP A 68 10.00 3.52 -9.70
N THR A 69 9.24 3.63 -8.62
CA THR A 69 7.85 3.17 -8.51
C THR A 69 7.18 3.88 -7.34
N ASP A 70 5.85 3.91 -7.31
CA ASP A 70 5.12 4.31 -6.12
C ASP A 70 4.81 3.07 -5.26
N LEU A 71 4.75 3.27 -3.95
CA LEU A 71 4.30 2.28 -2.97
C LEU A 71 3.04 2.83 -2.32
N TRP A 72 1.91 2.21 -2.63
CA TRP A 72 0.63 2.45 -1.98
C TRP A 72 0.37 1.40 -0.91
N VAL A 73 -0.05 1.80 0.29
CA VAL A 73 -0.36 0.89 1.40
C VAL A 73 -1.66 1.32 2.06
N ARG A 74 -2.72 0.55 1.86
CA ARG A 74 -4.05 0.83 2.43
C ARG A 74 -4.44 -0.20 3.46
N LEU A 75 -4.96 0.26 4.60
CA LEU A 75 -5.62 -0.55 5.61
C LEU A 75 -7.13 -0.47 5.42
N LEU A 76 -7.78 -1.63 5.38
CA LEU A 76 -9.22 -1.77 5.21
C LEU A 76 -9.81 -2.60 6.35
N ASP A 77 -11.04 -2.28 6.73
CA ASP A 77 -11.88 -3.08 7.62
C ASP A 77 -12.79 -3.98 6.79
N VAL A 78 -12.61 -5.30 6.91
CA VAL A 78 -13.39 -6.28 6.15
C VAL A 78 -14.45 -6.91 7.03
N ALA A 79 -15.71 -6.63 6.73
CA ALA A 79 -16.87 -7.19 7.43
C ALA A 79 -17.12 -8.66 7.05
N PRO A 80 -17.89 -9.43 7.86
CA PRO A 80 -18.20 -10.83 7.58
C PRO A 80 -18.91 -11.10 6.24
N ASP A 81 -19.61 -10.11 5.69
CA ASP A 81 -20.27 -10.16 4.38
C ASP A 81 -19.31 -9.84 3.20
N GLY A 82 -18.04 -9.60 3.49
CA GLY A 82 -16.98 -9.28 2.54
C GLY A 82 -16.86 -7.80 2.16
N ALA A 83 -17.67 -6.90 2.73
CA ALA A 83 -17.48 -5.45 2.55
C ALA A 83 -16.11 -5.03 3.05
N ALA A 84 -15.34 -4.30 2.25
CA ALA A 84 -13.97 -3.91 2.59
C ALA A 84 -13.87 -2.38 2.60
N LEU A 85 -14.07 -1.77 3.76
CA LEU A 85 -14.09 -0.32 3.90
C LEU A 85 -12.67 0.23 4.00
N ASN A 86 -12.31 1.15 3.11
CA ASN A 86 -11.01 1.83 3.16
C ASN A 86 -10.94 2.78 4.35
N LEU A 87 -9.91 2.62 5.19
CA LEU A 87 -9.67 3.47 6.35
C LEU A 87 -8.64 4.57 6.08
N MET A 88 -7.93 4.51 4.95
CA MET A 88 -6.88 5.46 4.61
C MET A 88 -7.40 6.62 3.78
N SER A 89 -6.95 7.82 4.13
CA SER A 89 -7.12 9.00 3.30
C SER A 89 -6.03 9.02 2.21
N PRO A 90 -6.39 9.22 0.93
CA PRO A 90 -5.41 9.36 -0.14
C PRO A 90 -4.37 10.43 0.19
N GLY A 91 -3.10 10.06 0.04
CA GLY A 91 -1.94 10.95 0.16
C GLY A 91 -1.05 10.70 1.35
N LEU A 92 -1.57 10.13 2.44
CA LEU A 92 -0.74 9.62 3.54
C LEU A 92 -0.31 8.17 3.33
N ASP A 93 -1.01 7.47 2.45
CA ASP A 93 -0.89 6.05 2.13
C ASP A 93 -0.02 5.77 0.90
N VAL A 94 0.69 6.78 0.38
CA VAL A 94 1.57 6.66 -0.79
C VAL A 94 2.98 7.20 -0.52
N LEU A 95 3.98 6.49 -1.05
CA LEU A 95 5.36 6.95 -1.11
C LEU A 95 5.96 6.65 -2.48
N ARG A 96 6.39 7.69 -3.21
CA ARG A 96 7.26 7.51 -4.38
C ARG A 96 8.63 7.03 -3.92
N ALA A 97 9.08 5.87 -4.39
CA ALA A 97 10.24 5.18 -3.85
C ALA A 97 11.55 5.97 -4.00
N SER A 98 11.66 6.84 -5.01
CA SER A 98 12.78 7.77 -5.13
C SER A 98 12.86 8.76 -3.96
N TYR A 99 11.74 9.10 -3.33
CA TYR A 99 11.63 10.01 -2.18
C TYR A 99 11.68 9.31 -0.81
N ARG A 100 12.05 8.01 -0.76
CA ARG A 100 12.16 7.21 0.47
C ARG A 100 13.06 7.79 1.58
N GLN A 101 13.87 8.80 1.28
CA GLN A 101 14.71 9.51 2.25
C GLN A 101 14.24 10.97 2.34
N PRO A 102 13.39 11.30 3.34
CA PRO A 102 12.91 12.67 3.54
C PRO A 102 14.05 13.68 3.61
N GLY A 103 13.89 14.82 2.94
CA GLY A 103 14.89 15.90 2.91
C GLY A 103 16.14 15.63 2.04
N ARG A 104 16.26 14.49 1.36
CA ARG A 104 17.41 14.16 0.49
C ARG A 104 17.13 14.29 -1.01
N GLY A 105 15.92 14.70 -1.38
CA GLY A 105 15.46 14.74 -2.78
C GLY A 105 15.29 13.34 -3.40
N PRO A 106 14.85 13.26 -4.67
CA PRO A 106 14.65 11.98 -5.33
C PRO A 106 15.97 11.29 -5.63
N ARG A 107 16.09 10.02 -5.24
CA ARG A 107 17.19 9.13 -5.59
C ARG A 107 16.64 7.87 -6.23
N ARG A 108 16.96 7.62 -7.50
CA ARG A 108 16.49 6.42 -8.21
C ARG A 108 16.80 5.13 -7.44
N LEU A 109 15.93 4.15 -7.62
CA LEU A 109 16.18 2.78 -7.22
C LEU A 109 17.25 2.17 -8.13
N THR A 110 18.04 1.26 -7.57
CA THR A 110 18.86 0.33 -8.34
C THR A 110 17.99 -0.90 -8.62
N PRO A 111 17.70 -1.23 -9.89
CA PRO A 111 16.88 -2.40 -10.23
C PRO A 111 17.37 -3.68 -9.54
N GLY A 112 16.46 -4.45 -8.95
CA GLY A 112 16.77 -5.69 -8.24
C GLY A 112 17.35 -5.51 -6.83
N ARG A 113 17.62 -4.27 -6.39
CA ARG A 113 18.01 -4.00 -4.99
C ARG A 113 16.77 -3.87 -4.11
N ILE A 114 16.84 -4.48 -2.92
CA ILE A 114 15.81 -4.35 -1.89
C ILE A 114 16.04 -3.06 -1.09
N TYR A 115 14.96 -2.32 -0.87
CA TYR A 115 14.93 -1.11 -0.05
C TYR A 115 13.87 -1.26 1.05
N LYS A 116 14.20 -0.80 2.26
CA LYS A 116 13.20 -0.61 3.32
C LYS A 116 12.57 0.78 3.11
N LEU A 117 11.28 0.80 2.81
CA LEU A 117 10.46 1.99 2.70
C LEU A 117 9.63 2.13 3.98
N GLN A 118 9.43 3.36 4.43
CA GLN A 118 8.64 3.67 5.61
C GLN A 118 7.61 4.74 5.26
N LEU A 119 6.33 4.44 5.53
CA LEU A 119 5.25 5.42 5.53
C LEU A 119 4.82 5.60 6.99
N PRO A 120 5.32 6.64 7.70
CA PRO A 120 5.15 6.75 9.15
C PRO A 120 3.83 7.41 9.58
N ASN A 121 3.05 7.96 8.64
CA ASN A 121 1.97 8.89 8.93
C ASN A 121 0.61 8.42 8.40
N LEU A 122 0.40 7.11 8.25
CA LEU A 122 -0.96 6.59 8.07
C LEU A 122 -1.72 6.89 9.36
N VAL A 123 -3.02 7.15 9.31
CA VAL A 123 -3.80 7.49 10.51
C VAL A 123 -5.21 6.95 10.41
N THR A 124 -5.74 6.43 11.52
CA THR A 124 -7.14 6.03 11.63
C THR A 124 -7.59 6.04 13.09
N SER A 125 -8.90 5.93 13.28
CA SER A 125 -9.55 5.66 14.56
C SER A 125 -10.71 4.73 14.23
N ASN A 126 -10.47 3.42 14.31
CA ASN A 126 -11.42 2.39 13.90
C ASN A 126 -11.50 1.27 14.92
N LEU A 127 -12.72 0.85 15.24
CA LEU A 127 -12.99 -0.37 15.99
C LEU A 127 -13.29 -1.50 14.99
N PHE A 128 -12.33 -2.38 14.79
CA PHE A 128 -12.55 -3.61 14.04
C PHE A 128 -13.34 -4.56 14.94
N ARG A 129 -14.60 -4.83 14.59
CA ARG A 129 -15.46 -5.69 15.42
C ARG A 129 -15.03 -7.16 15.32
N ARG A 130 -15.37 -7.94 16.34
CA ARG A 130 -15.27 -9.40 16.30
C ARG A 130 -15.88 -9.95 15.00
N GLY A 131 -15.16 -10.88 14.36
CA GLY A 131 -15.53 -11.47 13.08
C GLY A 131 -15.07 -10.67 11.86
N HIS A 132 -14.69 -9.39 12.02
CA HIS A 132 -14.05 -8.62 10.95
C HIS A 132 -12.61 -9.08 10.74
N ARG A 133 -12.00 -8.64 9.63
CA ARG A 133 -10.57 -8.85 9.34
C ARG A 133 -9.88 -7.52 9.12
N LEU A 134 -8.60 -7.46 9.47
CA LEU A 134 -7.72 -6.42 8.97
C LEU A 134 -7.26 -6.83 7.57
N ARG A 135 -7.43 -5.95 6.59
CA ARG A 135 -6.90 -6.14 5.24
C ARG A 135 -5.90 -5.08 4.89
N VAL A 136 -4.74 -5.49 4.40
CA VAL A 136 -3.76 -4.59 3.79
C VAL A 136 -3.76 -4.79 2.28
N GLN A 137 -3.99 -3.71 1.54
CA GLN A 137 -3.80 -3.67 0.10
C GLN A 137 -2.52 -2.92 -0.24
N ILE A 138 -1.62 -3.54 -1.01
CA ILE A 138 -0.40 -2.92 -1.52
C ILE A 138 -0.46 -2.85 -3.04
N SER A 139 -0.14 -1.70 -3.61
CA SER A 139 -0.07 -1.49 -5.05
C SER A 139 0.96 -0.41 -5.43
N SER A 140 1.04 -0.06 -6.71
CA SER A 140 1.93 1.00 -7.23
C SER A 140 1.21 2.12 -7.99
N ALA A 141 -0.11 2.16 -7.92
CA ALA A 141 -0.90 3.24 -8.49
C ALA A 141 -2.24 3.39 -7.76
N PHE A 142 -2.76 4.61 -7.76
CA PHE A 142 -4.14 4.93 -7.41
C PHE A 142 -4.57 6.24 -8.10
N PHE A 143 -4.96 6.13 -9.36
CA PHE A 143 -5.32 7.26 -10.22
C PHE A 143 -6.83 7.59 -10.11
N PRO A 144 -7.28 8.86 -10.19
CA PRO A 144 -6.52 10.08 -10.40
C PRO A 144 -6.04 10.79 -9.12
N HIS A 145 -6.16 10.16 -7.95
CA HIS A 145 -5.74 10.79 -6.67
C HIS A 145 -4.30 11.31 -6.73
N PHE A 146 -3.39 10.54 -7.34
CA PHE A 146 -2.05 11.01 -7.69
C PHE A 146 -1.68 10.67 -9.13
N SER A 147 -0.70 11.42 -9.67
CA SER A 147 -0.08 11.10 -10.94
C SER A 147 0.52 9.70 -10.91
N ARG A 148 0.41 8.98 -12.03
CA ARG A 148 1.01 7.65 -12.18
C ARG A 148 2.53 7.80 -12.26
N ASN A 149 3.26 6.96 -11.54
CA ASN A 149 4.70 6.83 -11.76
C ASN A 149 4.97 6.28 -13.17
N LEU A 150 5.88 6.89 -13.91
CA LEU A 150 6.25 6.42 -15.25
C LEU A 150 7.11 5.14 -15.23
N HIS A 151 7.68 4.83 -14.06
CA HIS A 151 8.68 3.79 -13.82
C HIS A 151 10.00 3.97 -14.59
N THR A 152 10.21 5.10 -15.28
CA THR A 152 11.46 5.45 -15.97
C THR A 152 12.44 6.21 -15.08
N GLY A 153 11.97 6.73 -13.94
CA GLY A 153 12.72 7.65 -13.09
C GLY A 153 12.85 9.07 -13.69
N GLU A 154 12.09 9.37 -14.74
CA GLU A 154 11.81 10.71 -15.25
C GLU A 154 10.58 11.28 -14.55
N ARG A 155 10.40 12.61 -14.62
CA ARG A 155 9.20 13.26 -14.09
C ARG A 155 8.07 13.21 -15.11
N GLU A 156 6.85 13.01 -14.63
CA GLU A 156 5.63 13.04 -15.44
C GLU A 156 5.36 14.39 -16.12
N THR A 157 6.00 15.47 -15.65
CA THR A 157 5.94 16.79 -16.27
C THR A 157 6.94 16.97 -17.41
N GLU A 158 7.91 16.07 -17.55
CA GLU A 158 9.03 16.17 -18.49
C GLU A 158 9.01 15.06 -19.55
N SER A 159 8.33 13.94 -19.28
CA SER A 159 8.26 12.78 -20.17
C SER A 159 6.88 12.11 -20.14
N ALA A 160 6.49 11.53 -21.27
CA ALA A 160 5.34 10.64 -21.39
C ALA A 160 5.76 9.17 -21.58
N ALA A 161 7.06 8.88 -21.65
CA ALA A 161 7.56 7.52 -21.81
C ALA A 161 7.29 6.72 -20.53
N THR A 162 6.67 5.56 -20.68
CA THR A 162 6.34 4.67 -19.56
C THR A 162 6.94 3.30 -19.79
N ARG A 163 7.18 2.58 -18.70
CA ARG A 163 7.49 1.15 -18.74
C ARG A 163 6.72 0.43 -17.66
N LYS A 164 6.48 -0.88 -17.85
CA LYS A 164 5.99 -1.72 -16.76
C LYS A 164 7.09 -1.90 -15.71
N ALA A 165 6.67 -2.08 -14.46
CA ALA A 165 7.56 -2.38 -13.33
C ALA A 165 7.07 -3.63 -12.60
N ARG A 166 7.96 -4.60 -12.39
CA ARG A 166 7.71 -5.73 -11.49
C ARG A 166 8.15 -5.32 -10.09
N VAL A 167 7.22 -5.39 -9.14
CA VAL A 167 7.42 -5.01 -7.75
C VAL A 167 7.29 -6.25 -6.87
N ARG A 168 8.25 -6.45 -5.95
CA ARG A 168 8.22 -7.52 -4.96
C ARG A 168 8.19 -6.95 -3.55
N ILE A 169 7.31 -7.51 -2.73
CA ILE A 169 7.18 -7.18 -1.32
C ILE A 169 7.64 -8.39 -0.50
N TYR A 170 8.75 -8.24 0.21
CA TYR A 170 9.33 -9.29 1.04
C TYR A 170 8.67 -9.30 2.42
N HIS A 171 8.43 -10.49 2.98
CA HIS A 171 7.81 -10.66 4.29
C HIS A 171 8.34 -11.91 5.01
N ASP A 172 9.63 -12.18 4.83
CA ASP A 172 10.35 -13.23 5.53
C ASP A 172 11.03 -12.69 6.82
N PRO A 173 11.54 -13.56 7.71
CA PRO A 173 12.12 -13.12 8.98
C PRO A 173 13.30 -12.13 8.88
N ARG A 174 14.03 -12.09 7.75
CA ARG A 174 15.10 -11.11 7.53
C ARG A 174 14.59 -9.78 6.97
N ARG A 175 13.42 -9.81 6.34
CA ARG A 175 12.76 -8.67 5.70
C ARG A 175 11.28 -8.62 6.11
N PRO A 176 10.99 -8.37 7.40
CA PRO A 176 9.64 -8.48 7.94
C PRO A 176 8.82 -7.24 7.60
N SER A 177 8.29 -7.15 6.38
CA SER A 177 7.31 -6.10 6.07
C SER A 177 6.10 -6.19 6.99
N ARG A 178 5.67 -5.06 7.55
CA ARG A 178 4.64 -5.01 8.61
C ARG A 178 3.98 -3.65 8.73
N LEU A 179 2.80 -3.65 9.33
CA LEU A 179 2.18 -2.44 9.89
C LEU A 179 2.39 -2.43 11.40
N LEU A 180 2.78 -1.28 11.94
CA LEU A 180 2.80 -1.01 13.37
C LEU A 180 1.49 -0.28 13.70
N LEU A 181 0.59 -0.97 14.40
CA LEU A 181 -0.75 -0.48 14.71
C LEU A 181 -0.82 0.07 16.14
N PRO A 182 -1.41 1.26 16.36
CA PRO A 182 -1.66 1.83 17.68
C PRO A 182 -2.92 1.19 18.28
N VAL A 183 -2.74 0.01 18.89
CA VAL A 183 -3.84 -0.70 19.55
C VAL A 183 -4.18 -0.02 20.88
N VAL A 184 -5.46 0.27 21.08
CA VAL A 184 -5.98 0.78 22.34
C VAL A 184 -6.63 -0.36 23.11
N GLU A 185 -6.32 -0.48 24.39
CA GLU A 185 -6.96 -1.45 25.27
C GLU A 185 -8.41 -1.01 25.54
N ILE A 186 -9.36 -1.88 25.21
CA ILE A 186 -10.78 -1.67 25.50
C ILE A 186 -11.01 -2.17 26.95
N PRO A 187 -11.46 -1.29 27.87
CA PRO A 187 -11.71 -1.65 29.27
C PRO A 187 -12.78 -2.73 29.47
#